data_AF-B4IM91-F1
#
_entry.id   AF-B4IM91-F1
#
_cell.length_a   1.000
_cell.length_b   1.000
_cell.length_c   1.000
_cell.angle_alpha   90.00
_cell.angle_beta   90.00
_cell.angle_gamma   90.00
#
_symmetry.space_group_name_H-M   'P 1'
#
loop_
_entity.id
_entity.type
_entity.pdbx_description
1 polymer ?
#
loop_
_entity_poly.entity_id
_entity_poly.type
_entity_poly.pdbx_seq_one_letter_code
_entity_poly.pdbx_strand_id
1 'polypeptide(L)'
;MKTISLLKTISHLIDISFGGVITIIIILALIQMTIKTRGKINIAKTPCHNQLSRKNQFWQESHRGRWTYKLIPELTEWADCEHKTVDYHMTQFLTDHGCFRGCLFRFVDTAQCLYCTDAVETAEHFLLHCSRFVEERAQLVALAGSPLSPSGLVAAMMAVKIVWDGAHVIIVTMMKRVRKDELANRNYR
;
A
#
# COMPACT_ATOMS: atom_id res chain seq x y z
N MET A 1 0.71 -21.98 19.01
CA MET A 1 -0.44 -22.82 18.61
C MET A 1 -1.71 -21.99 18.69
N LYS A 2 -2.02 -21.22 17.64
CA LYS A 2 -3.27 -20.43 17.45
C LYS A 2 -3.37 -19.80 16.03
N THR A 3 -2.64 -20.33 15.05
CA THR A 3 -2.58 -19.82 13.66
C THR A 3 -3.39 -20.66 12.66
N ILE A 4 -3.89 -21.83 13.08
CA ILE A 4 -4.57 -22.79 12.21
C ILE A 4 -6.03 -22.37 11.90
N SER A 5 -6.61 -21.46 12.69
CA SER A 5 -8.02 -21.07 12.53
C SER A 5 -8.29 -20.10 11.38
N LEU A 6 -7.28 -19.39 10.86
CA LEU A 6 -7.48 -18.40 9.79
C LEU A 6 -7.28 -18.98 8.39
N LEU A 7 -6.54 -20.10 8.26
CA LEU A 7 -6.25 -20.71 6.95
C LEU A 7 -7.42 -21.53 6.39
N LYS A 8 -8.31 -22.05 7.24
CA LYS A 8 -9.50 -22.80 6.77
C LYS A 8 -10.62 -21.92 6.25
N THR A 9 -10.65 -20.64 6.59
CA THR A 9 -11.67 -19.69 6.09
C THR A 9 -11.38 -19.23 4.65
N ILE A 10 -10.14 -19.40 4.16
CA ILE A 10 -9.69 -18.86 2.88
C ILE A 10 -9.99 -19.80 1.70
N SER A 11 -10.22 -21.10 1.94
CA SER A 11 -10.54 -22.06 0.87
C SER A 11 -11.97 -21.94 0.31
N HIS A 12 -12.86 -21.18 0.98
CA HIS A 12 -14.27 -21.09 0.60
C HIS A 12 -14.68 -19.76 -0.06
N LEU A 13 -13.74 -18.87 -0.37
CA LEU A 13 -14.05 -17.56 -0.96
C LEU A 13 -13.88 -17.50 -2.48
N ILE A 14 -14.10 -18.62 -3.19
CA ILE A 14 -14.04 -18.65 -4.66
C ILE A 14 -15.34 -18.13 -5.32
N ASP A 15 -16.47 -17.98 -4.60
CA ASP A 15 -17.78 -17.76 -5.25
C ASP A 15 -18.58 -16.50 -4.83
N ILE A 16 -17.96 -15.35 -4.53
CA ILE A 16 -18.75 -14.15 -4.16
C ILE A 16 -18.25 -12.87 -4.85
N SER A 17 -19.00 -12.40 -5.86
CA SER A 17 -19.04 -11.03 -6.43
C SER A 17 -17.71 -10.33 -6.72
N PHE A 18 -17.34 -10.31 -8.01
CA PHE A 18 -16.09 -9.82 -8.59
C PHE A 18 -15.67 -8.37 -8.23
N GLY A 19 -16.54 -7.50 -7.73
CA GLY A 19 -16.17 -6.09 -7.45
C GLY A 19 -15.41 -5.87 -6.13
N GLY A 20 -15.74 -6.61 -5.08
CA GLY A 20 -15.11 -6.46 -3.74
C GLY A 20 -13.85 -7.31 -3.57
N VAL A 21 -13.77 -8.40 -4.32
CA VAL A 21 -12.70 -9.39 -4.22
C VAL A 21 -11.44 -8.94 -4.97
N ILE A 22 -11.55 -8.08 -5.98
CA ILE A 22 -10.39 -7.57 -6.75
C ILE A 22 -9.43 -6.77 -5.86
N THR A 23 -9.92 -5.85 -5.02
CA THR A 23 -9.05 -5.09 -4.12
C THR A 23 -8.38 -6.02 -3.11
N ILE A 24 -9.10 -6.98 -2.55
CA ILE A 24 -8.54 -7.94 -1.57
C ILE A 24 -7.57 -8.92 -2.24
N ILE A 25 -7.82 -9.41 -3.46
CA ILE A 25 -6.91 -10.28 -4.22
C ILE A 25 -5.66 -9.53 -4.67
N ILE A 26 -5.76 -8.25 -5.04
CA ILE A 26 -4.61 -7.42 -5.42
C ILE A 26 -3.77 -7.09 -4.19
N ILE A 27 -4.40 -6.73 -3.06
CA ILE A 27 -3.73 -6.57 -1.76
C ILE A 27 -3.07 -7.88 -1.31
N LEU A 28 -3.74 -9.03 -1.47
CA LEU A 28 -3.15 -10.33 -1.18
C LEU A 28 -2.03 -10.70 -2.15
N ALA A 29 -2.08 -10.34 -3.43
CA ALA A 29 -0.99 -10.55 -4.38
C ALA A 29 0.24 -9.68 -4.04
N LEU A 30 0.02 -8.43 -3.60
CA LEU A 30 1.07 -7.54 -3.10
C LEU A 30 1.69 -8.04 -1.78
N ILE A 31 0.93 -8.73 -0.93
CA ILE A 31 1.38 -9.24 0.39
C ILE A 31 1.91 -10.69 0.33
N GLN A 32 1.37 -11.57 -0.52
CA GLN A 32 1.71 -13.00 -0.57
C GLN A 32 3.08 -13.28 -1.21
N MET A 33 3.66 -12.34 -1.96
CA MET A 33 5.04 -12.50 -2.43
C MET A 33 6.08 -12.28 -1.30
N THR A 34 5.73 -11.58 -0.23
CA THR A 34 6.66 -11.22 0.87
C THR A 34 6.75 -12.27 1.97
N ILE A 35 5.71 -13.09 2.20
CA ILE A 35 5.68 -14.09 3.29
C ILE A 35 6.46 -15.38 2.93
N LYS A 36 6.71 -15.64 1.64
CA LYS A 36 7.32 -16.90 1.18
C LYS A 36 8.82 -17.04 1.49
N THR A 37 9.50 -15.99 1.93
CA THR A 37 10.96 -16.01 2.19
C THR A 37 11.36 -16.36 3.63
N ARG A 38 10.41 -16.58 4.55
CA ARG A 38 10.72 -16.94 5.95
C ARG A 38 10.35 -18.38 6.36
N GLY A 39 9.88 -19.22 5.44
CA GLY A 39 9.46 -20.58 5.79
C GLY A 39 9.49 -21.57 4.65
N LYS A 40 10.68 -22.17 4.44
CA LYS A 40 10.95 -23.47 3.79
C LYS A 40 10.65 -23.62 2.28
N ILE A 41 11.75 -23.87 1.56
CA ILE A 41 12.00 -24.71 0.37
C ILE A 41 10.76 -25.30 -0.35
N ASN A 42 10.77 -25.13 -1.69
CA ASN A 42 9.96 -25.79 -2.72
C ASN A 42 8.48 -25.39 -2.85
N ILE A 43 8.23 -24.36 -3.66
CA ILE A 43 7.83 -24.43 -5.08
C ILE A 43 7.79 -22.96 -5.52
N ALA A 44 8.78 -22.52 -6.29
CA ALA A 44 8.69 -21.26 -7.01
C ALA A 44 7.61 -21.40 -8.08
N LYS A 45 6.37 -21.00 -7.77
CA LYS A 45 5.42 -20.64 -8.82
C LYS A 45 5.62 -19.15 -9.05
N THR A 46 6.62 -18.82 -9.87
CA THR A 46 6.56 -17.58 -10.64
C THR A 46 5.20 -17.61 -11.34
N PRO A 47 4.35 -16.58 -11.20
CA PRO A 47 3.11 -16.52 -11.96
C PRO A 47 3.49 -16.72 -13.44
N CYS A 48 2.80 -17.64 -14.12
CA CYS A 48 3.01 -17.78 -15.56
C CYS A 48 2.78 -16.41 -16.19
N HIS A 49 3.72 -15.93 -17.02
CA HIS A 49 3.70 -14.61 -17.64
C HIS A 49 2.30 -14.24 -18.16
N ASN A 50 1.62 -15.19 -18.81
CA ASN A 50 0.26 -15.05 -19.35
C ASN A 50 -0.81 -14.70 -18.30
N GLN A 51 -0.69 -15.20 -17.06
CA GLN A 51 -1.61 -14.89 -15.96
C GLN A 51 -1.38 -13.48 -15.41
N LEU A 52 -0.14 -13.01 -15.39
CA LEU A 52 0.21 -11.67 -14.91
C LEU A 52 -0.17 -10.61 -15.95
N SER A 53 0.06 -10.88 -17.24
CA SER A 53 -0.41 -10.02 -18.33
C SER A 53 -1.92 -9.81 -18.29
N ARG A 54 -2.70 -10.88 -18.06
CA ARG A 54 -4.16 -10.77 -17.92
C ARG A 54 -4.57 -9.94 -16.71
N LYS A 55 -3.87 -10.06 -15.58
CA LYS A 55 -4.11 -9.23 -14.39
C LYS A 55 -3.76 -7.77 -14.65
N ASN A 56 -2.69 -7.49 -15.38
CA ASN A 56 -2.31 -6.14 -15.80
C ASN A 56 -3.39 -5.47 -16.65
N GLN A 57 -3.98 -6.19 -17.62
CA GLN A 57 -5.07 -5.66 -18.41
C GLN A 57 -6.27 -5.24 -17.53
N PHE A 58 -6.72 -6.13 -16.65
CA PHE A 58 -7.80 -5.79 -15.70
C PHE A 58 -7.41 -4.65 -14.75
N TRP A 59 -6.13 -4.55 -14.38
CA TRP A 59 -5.63 -3.51 -13.50
C TRP A 59 -5.74 -2.12 -14.12
N GLN A 60 -5.42 -2.01 -15.41
CA GLN A 60 -5.55 -0.77 -16.17
C GLN A 60 -7.03 -0.34 -16.32
N GLU A 61 -7.93 -1.30 -16.54
CA GLU A 61 -9.37 -1.06 -16.75
C GLU A 61 -10.16 -0.84 -15.44
N SER A 62 -9.63 -1.24 -14.28
CA SER A 62 -10.34 -1.16 -12.99
C SER A 62 -10.53 0.28 -12.51
N HIS A 63 -11.74 0.58 -12.00
CA HIS A 63 -12.06 1.83 -11.30
C HIS A 63 -11.74 1.80 -9.79
N ARG A 64 -11.41 0.62 -9.25
CA ARG A 64 -11.06 0.43 -7.82
C ARG A 64 -9.55 0.34 -7.64
N GLY A 65 -9.06 0.77 -6.48
CA GLY A 65 -7.62 0.73 -6.17
C GLY A 65 -6.80 1.72 -6.98
N ARG A 66 -7.40 2.80 -7.48
CA ARG A 66 -6.73 3.78 -8.35
C ARG A 66 -5.51 4.43 -7.70
N TRP A 67 -5.49 4.56 -6.38
CA TRP A 67 -4.30 4.99 -5.65
C TRP A 67 -3.14 4.02 -5.84
N THR A 68 -3.35 2.74 -5.56
CA THR A 68 -2.34 1.70 -5.78
C THR A 68 -1.95 1.62 -7.26
N TYR A 69 -2.88 1.83 -8.20
CA TYR A 69 -2.57 1.89 -9.63
C TYR A 69 -1.66 3.07 -9.98
N LYS A 70 -1.93 4.26 -9.42
CA LYS A 70 -1.07 5.44 -9.58
C LYS A 70 0.37 5.17 -9.11
N LEU A 71 0.53 4.37 -8.06
CA LEU A 71 1.84 3.98 -7.52
C LEU A 71 2.50 2.87 -8.35
N ILE A 72 1.72 1.87 -8.75
CA ILE A 72 2.19 0.62 -9.36
C ILE A 72 1.33 0.34 -10.61
N PRO A 73 1.61 0.99 -11.74
CA PRO A 73 0.84 0.78 -12.96
C PRO A 73 1.13 -0.59 -13.60
N GLU A 74 2.36 -1.10 -13.46
CA GLU A 74 2.81 -2.36 -14.05
C GLU A 74 3.11 -3.43 -12.99
N LEU A 75 2.22 -4.42 -12.86
CA LEU A 75 2.34 -5.47 -11.84
C LEU A 75 3.48 -6.44 -12.13
N THR A 76 3.89 -6.59 -13.39
CA THR A 76 5.04 -7.44 -13.77
C THR A 76 6.34 -6.88 -13.21
N GLU A 77 6.63 -5.61 -13.46
CA GLU A 77 7.82 -4.95 -12.91
C GLU A 77 7.81 -4.98 -11.38
N TRP A 78 6.65 -4.76 -10.77
CA TRP A 78 6.50 -4.85 -9.33
C TRP A 78 6.79 -6.27 -8.82
N ALA A 79 6.26 -7.30 -9.48
CA ALA A 79 6.47 -8.69 -9.10
C ALA A 79 7.96 -9.08 -9.17
N ASP A 80 8.66 -8.59 -10.18
CA ASP A 80 10.06 -8.91 -10.47
C ASP A 80 11.06 -8.12 -9.61
N CYS A 81 10.65 -7.01 -8.97
CA CYS A 81 11.51 -6.24 -8.08
C CYS A 81 11.93 -7.04 -6.84
N GLU A 82 13.17 -7.56 -6.77
CA GLU A 82 13.63 -8.46 -5.71
C GLU A 82 13.83 -7.77 -4.36
N HIS A 83 14.28 -6.51 -4.36
CA HIS A 83 14.57 -5.77 -3.14
C HIS A 83 13.35 -5.10 -2.50
N LYS A 84 12.15 -5.26 -3.08
CA LYS A 84 10.94 -4.68 -2.50
C LYS A 84 10.64 -5.31 -1.14
N THR A 85 10.31 -4.47 -0.17
CA THR A 85 9.87 -4.88 1.16
C THR A 85 8.57 -4.19 1.50
N VAL A 86 7.53 -4.98 1.74
CA VAL A 86 6.17 -4.48 2.02
C VAL A 86 5.77 -4.94 3.42
N ASP A 87 5.96 -4.05 4.40
CA ASP A 87 5.54 -4.29 5.78
C ASP A 87 4.09 -3.79 6.02
N TYR A 88 3.65 -3.85 7.29
CA TYR A 88 2.31 -3.39 7.68
C TYR A 88 2.03 -1.93 7.30
N HIS A 89 2.99 -1.03 7.52
CA HIS A 89 2.81 0.40 7.27
C HIS A 89 2.89 0.70 5.78
N MET A 90 3.81 0.05 5.07
CA MET A 90 3.91 0.15 3.62
C MET A 90 2.65 -0.39 2.93
N THR A 91 2.09 -1.50 3.42
CA THR A 91 0.82 -2.04 2.93
C THR A 91 -0.30 -1.01 3.03
N GLN A 92 -0.43 -0.37 4.19
CA GLN A 92 -1.46 0.66 4.40
C GLN A 92 -1.29 1.85 3.47
N PHE A 93 -0.05 2.34 3.34
CA PHE A 93 0.27 3.42 2.42
C PHE A 93 -0.07 3.06 0.96
N LEU A 94 0.41 1.92 0.47
CA LEU A 94 0.20 1.49 -0.93
C LEU A 94 -1.26 1.28 -1.28
N THR A 95 -2.10 1.00 -0.28
CA THR A 95 -3.50 0.59 -0.49
C THR A 95 -4.50 1.67 -0.09
N ASP A 96 -4.05 2.81 0.44
CA ASP A 96 -4.91 3.87 1.00
C ASP A 96 -5.89 3.33 2.06
N HIS A 97 -5.40 2.40 2.88
CA HIS A 97 -6.20 1.71 3.90
C HIS A 97 -5.55 1.78 5.29
N GLY A 98 -6.32 1.42 6.31
CA GLY A 98 -5.82 1.30 7.68
C GLY A 98 -6.09 2.53 8.52
N CYS A 99 -5.04 3.22 8.97
CA CYS A 99 -5.16 4.32 9.93
C CYS A 99 -5.58 5.66 9.32
N PHE A 100 -5.72 5.77 7.99
CA PHE A 100 -6.20 6.98 7.35
C PHE A 100 -7.67 7.24 7.69
N ARG A 101 -7.99 8.48 8.09
CA ARG A 101 -9.37 8.85 8.44
C ARG A 101 -10.34 8.72 7.27
N GLY A 102 -9.88 8.91 6.03
CA GLY A 102 -10.66 8.61 4.82
C GLY A 102 -11.13 7.15 4.77
N CYS A 103 -10.25 6.21 5.11
CA CYS A 103 -10.59 4.78 5.20
C CYS A 103 -11.50 4.47 6.41
N LEU A 104 -11.36 5.22 7.50
CA LEU A 104 -12.08 5.01 8.76
C LEU A 104 -13.40 5.77 8.84
N PHE A 105 -13.81 6.54 7.84
CA PHE A 105 -14.92 7.49 7.93
C PHE A 105 -16.25 6.89 8.43
N ARG A 106 -16.49 5.60 8.21
CA ARG A 106 -17.69 4.90 8.73
C ARG A 106 -17.67 4.68 10.25
N PHE A 107 -16.51 4.88 10.89
CA PHE A 107 -16.24 4.60 12.30
C PHE A 107 -15.71 5.84 13.05
N VAL A 108 -15.49 6.96 12.37
CA VAL A 108 -15.03 8.23 12.95
C VAL A 108 -15.93 9.37 12.46
N ASP A 109 -15.93 10.51 13.16
CA ASP A 109 -16.93 11.57 12.89
C ASP A 109 -16.61 12.36 11.63
N THR A 110 -15.34 12.35 11.21
CA THR A 110 -14.88 13.07 10.03
C THR A 110 -13.70 12.38 9.38
N ALA A 111 -13.75 12.33 8.04
CA ALA A 111 -12.67 11.86 7.18
C ALA A 111 -11.54 12.89 7.02
N GLN A 112 -11.72 14.11 7.54
CA GLN A 112 -10.79 15.21 7.35
C GLN A 112 -9.47 14.99 8.09
N CYS A 113 -8.39 15.48 7.49
CA CYS A 113 -7.07 15.54 8.10
C CYS A 113 -7.07 16.51 9.28
N LEU A 114 -6.40 16.15 10.37
CA LEU A 114 -6.31 16.98 11.57
C LEU A 114 -5.46 18.25 11.39
N TYR A 115 -4.62 18.27 10.35
CA TYR A 115 -3.60 19.30 10.15
C TYR A 115 -3.88 20.18 8.92
N CYS A 116 -4.92 19.86 8.14
CA CYS A 116 -5.24 20.55 6.91
C CYS A 116 -6.73 20.89 6.86
N THR A 117 -7.05 22.10 6.45
CA THR A 117 -8.44 22.56 6.27
C THR A 117 -9.06 21.91 5.03
N ASP A 118 -10.28 21.41 5.16
CA ASP A 118 -11.12 20.86 4.08
C ASP A 118 -10.46 19.77 3.21
N ALA A 119 -9.47 19.05 3.76
CA ALA A 119 -8.79 17.96 3.06
C ALA A 119 -9.12 16.62 3.72
N VAL A 120 -9.55 15.64 2.91
CA VAL A 120 -9.72 14.26 3.36
C VAL A 120 -8.35 13.63 3.60
N GLU A 121 -8.19 12.93 4.71
CA GLU A 121 -6.95 12.22 5.02
C GLU A 121 -6.88 10.90 4.22
N THR A 122 -6.16 10.94 3.11
CA THR A 122 -5.81 9.80 2.25
C THR A 122 -4.29 9.66 2.13
N ALA A 123 -3.81 8.52 1.63
CA ALA A 123 -2.41 8.30 1.28
C ALA A 123 -1.91 9.31 0.23
N GLU A 124 -2.77 9.74 -0.70
CA GLU A 124 -2.45 10.77 -1.68
C GLU A 124 -2.24 12.14 -1.01
N HIS A 125 -3.18 12.55 -0.16
CA HIS A 125 -3.06 13.79 0.62
C HIS A 125 -1.82 13.76 1.51
N PHE A 126 -1.60 12.64 2.19
CA PHE A 126 -0.43 12.36 3.02
C PHE A 126 0.88 12.53 2.26
N LEU A 127 0.98 11.98 1.05
CA LEU A 127 2.20 11.97 0.26
C LEU A 127 2.49 13.31 -0.41
N LEU A 128 1.47 14.08 -0.78
CA LEU A 128 1.64 15.24 -1.67
C LEU A 128 1.31 16.59 -1.03
N HIS A 129 0.42 16.63 -0.04
CA HIS A 129 -0.22 17.89 0.35
C HIS A 129 -0.18 18.18 1.85
N CYS A 130 -0.20 17.16 2.71
CA CYS A 130 -0.40 17.33 4.15
C CYS A 130 0.67 18.25 4.77
N SER A 131 0.25 19.37 5.38
CA SER A 131 1.16 20.35 6.00
C SER A 131 2.10 19.74 7.05
N ARG A 132 1.68 18.64 7.68
CA ARG A 132 2.42 17.90 8.71
C ARG A 132 3.73 17.27 8.22
N PHE A 133 3.81 16.90 6.94
CA PHE A 133 4.89 16.08 6.39
C PHE A 133 5.75 16.82 5.36
N VAL A 134 5.85 18.15 5.50
CA VAL A 134 6.67 18.98 4.58
C VAL A 134 8.13 18.53 4.58
N GLU A 135 8.70 18.27 5.75
CA GLU A 135 10.11 17.85 5.88
C GLU A 135 10.35 16.46 5.29
N GLU A 136 9.51 15.47 5.61
CA GLU A 136 9.63 14.13 5.04
C GLU A 136 9.41 14.12 3.53
N ARG A 137 8.48 14.93 3.00
CA ARG A 137 8.33 15.09 1.54
C ARG A 137 9.59 15.67 0.90
N ALA A 138 10.24 16.65 1.54
CA ALA A 138 11.50 17.20 1.03
C ALA A 138 12.60 16.12 0.97
N GLN A 139 12.66 15.22 1.97
CA GLN A 139 13.57 14.08 1.94
C GLN A 139 13.23 13.09 0.82
N LEU A 140 11.94 12.81 0.58
CA LEU A 140 11.51 11.97 -0.54
C LEU A 140 11.86 12.59 -1.90
N VAL A 141 11.71 13.91 -2.05
CA VAL A 141 12.14 14.65 -3.26
C VAL A 141 13.64 14.51 -3.47
N ALA A 142 14.44 14.66 -2.42
CA ALA A 142 15.89 14.53 -2.50
C ALA A 142 16.34 13.11 -2.90
N LEU A 143 15.58 12.07 -2.50
CA LEU A 143 15.89 10.68 -2.80
C LEU A 143 15.39 10.22 -4.17
N ALA A 144 14.17 10.61 -4.54
CA ALA A 144 13.45 10.06 -5.70
C ALA A 144 13.30 11.04 -6.87
N GLY A 145 13.69 12.30 -6.69
CA GLY A 145 13.63 13.35 -7.70
C GLY A 145 12.43 14.29 -7.56
N SER A 146 12.43 15.33 -8.40
CA SER A 146 11.45 16.42 -8.42
C SER A 146 10.81 16.57 -9.81
N PRO A 147 9.49 16.86 -9.90
CA PRO A 147 8.54 16.98 -8.80
C PRO A 147 8.20 15.60 -8.20
N LEU A 148 7.86 15.58 -6.90
CA LEU A 148 7.39 14.36 -6.26
C LEU A 148 6.03 13.97 -6.85
N SER A 149 5.97 12.78 -7.45
CA SER A 149 4.74 12.15 -7.90
C SER A 149 4.63 10.73 -7.34
N PRO A 150 3.41 10.20 -7.14
CA PRO A 150 3.24 8.84 -6.61
C PRO A 150 3.94 7.79 -7.48
N SER A 151 3.72 7.82 -8.79
CA SER A 151 4.36 6.90 -9.75
C SER A 151 5.88 7.10 -9.80
N GLY A 152 6.35 8.35 -9.86
CA GLY A 152 7.78 8.65 -9.91
C GLY A 152 8.52 8.17 -8.66
N LEU A 153 7.92 8.34 -7.48
CA LEU A 153 8.49 7.84 -6.23
C LEU A 153 8.67 6.33 -6.26
N VAL A 154 7.61 5.58 -6.57
CA VAL A 154 7.68 4.11 -6.57
C VAL A 154 8.57 3.58 -7.69
N ALA A 155 8.57 4.20 -8.87
CA ALA A 155 9.49 3.87 -9.95
C ALA A 155 10.95 4.04 -9.51
N ALA A 156 11.30 5.15 -8.85
CA ALA A 156 12.64 5.37 -8.31
C ALA A 156 13.02 4.35 -7.24
N MET A 157 12.08 4.01 -6.35
CA MET A 157 12.27 2.96 -5.34
C MET A 157 12.51 1.59 -6.00
N MET A 158 11.73 1.23 -7.00
CA MET A 158 11.87 -0.05 -7.72
C MET A 158 13.18 -0.13 -8.52
N ALA A 159 13.64 0.99 -9.08
CA ALA A 159 14.87 1.04 -9.85
C ALA A 159 16.13 0.85 -8.99
N VAL A 160 16.13 1.37 -7.76
CA VAL A 160 17.35 1.44 -6.94
C VAL A 160 17.08 1.03 -5.50
N LYS A 161 17.74 -0.05 -5.03
CA LYS A 161 17.57 -0.58 -3.66
C LYS A 161 17.82 0.47 -2.56
N ILE A 162 18.86 1.30 -2.69
CA ILE A 162 19.14 2.32 -1.67
C ILE A 162 18.02 3.37 -1.58
N VAL A 163 17.37 3.70 -2.71
CA VAL A 163 16.21 4.58 -2.76
C VAL A 163 15.01 3.90 -2.12
N TRP A 164 14.79 2.60 -2.39
CA TRP A 164 13.76 1.81 -1.72
C TRP A 164 13.91 1.85 -0.20
N ASP A 165 15.09 1.50 0.31
CA ASP A 165 15.36 1.42 1.75
C ASP A 165 15.15 2.80 2.42
N GLY A 166 15.66 3.87 1.83
CA GLY A 166 15.51 5.24 2.34
C GLY A 166 14.06 5.73 2.34
N ALA A 167 13.37 5.61 1.21
CA ALA A 167 11.97 6.00 1.09
C ALA A 167 11.06 5.17 2.01
N HIS A 168 11.34 3.86 2.16
CA HIS A 168 10.62 2.99 3.08
C HIS A 168 10.72 3.50 4.52
N VAL A 169 11.91 3.85 5.01
CA VAL A 169 12.08 4.41 6.37
C VAL A 169 11.27 5.69 6.56
N ILE A 170 11.30 6.58 5.58
CA ILE A 170 10.56 7.86 5.64
C ILE A 170 9.05 7.62 5.66
N ILE A 171 8.52 6.85 4.70
CA ILE A 171 7.09 6.54 4.60
C ILE A 171 6.60 5.84 5.87
N VAL A 172 7.33 4.86 6.38
CA VAL A 172 6.96 4.16 7.62
C VAL A 172 6.96 5.11 8.81
N THR A 173 7.90 6.06 8.89
CA THR A 173 7.95 7.07 9.96
C THR A 173 6.73 7.97 9.90
N MET A 174 6.38 8.47 8.72
CA MET A 174 5.16 9.24 8.50
C MET A 174 3.89 8.43 8.86
N MET A 175 3.79 7.17 8.42
CA MET A 175 2.65 6.28 8.71
C MET A 175 2.48 5.99 10.21
N LYS A 176 3.59 5.84 10.96
CA LYS A 176 3.54 5.71 12.42
C LYS A 176 2.96 6.96 13.09
N ARG A 177 3.26 8.15 12.56
CA ARG A 177 2.70 9.42 13.04
C ARG A 177 1.19 9.51 12.76
N VAL A 178 0.72 9.08 11.57
CA VAL A 178 -0.72 8.99 11.26
C VAL A 178 -1.43 8.03 12.23
N ARG A 179 -0.88 6.83 12.42
CA ARG A 179 -1.42 5.84 13.35
C ARG A 179 -1.48 6.35 14.79
N LYS A 180 -0.47 7.10 15.23
CA LYS A 180 -0.46 7.69 16.58
C LYS A 180 -1.65 8.62 16.79
N ASP A 181 -1.96 9.46 15.82
CA ASP A 181 -3.11 10.38 15.94
C ASP A 181 -4.43 9.63 15.88
N GLU A 182 -4.53 8.62 15.03
CA GLU A 182 -5.70 7.75 14.95
C GLU A 182 -6.00 7.11 16.31
N LEU A 183 -4.99 6.55 16.98
CA LEU A 183 -5.13 5.97 18.32
C LEU A 183 -5.46 7.03 19.38
N ALA A 184 -4.84 8.20 19.32
CA ALA A 184 -5.13 9.29 20.26
C ALA A 184 -6.57 9.78 20.15
N ASN A 185 -7.13 9.84 18.94
CA ASN A 185 -8.51 10.25 18.71
C ASN A 185 -9.54 9.16 19.03
N ARG A 186 -9.14 7.88 19.11
CA ARG A 186 -10.02 6.81 19.61
C ARG A 186 -10.23 6.90 21.13
N ASN A 187 -9.18 7.24 21.86
CA ASN A 187 -9.20 7.22 23.33
C ASN A 187 -9.96 8.39 23.97
N TYR A 188 -10.43 9.35 23.17
CA TYR A 188 -11.22 10.51 23.63
C TYR A 188 -12.73 10.35 23.35
N ARG A 189 -13.16 9.15 22.91
CA ARG A 189 -14.57 8.76 22.72
C ARG A 189 -14.95 7.73 23.76
#